data_AF-A0A1S6FMQ3-F1
#
_entry.id   AF-A0A1S6FMQ3-F1
#
_cell.length_a   1.000
_cell.length_b   1.000
_cell.length_c   1.000
_cell.angle_alpha   90.00
_cell.angle_beta   90.00
_cell.angle_gamma   90.00
#
_symmetry.space_group_name_H-M   'P 1'
#
loop_
_entity.id
_entity.type
_entity.pdbx_description
1 polymer ?
#
loop_
_entity_poly.entity_id
_entity_poly.type
_entity_poly.pdbx_seq_one_letter_code
_entity_poly.pdbx_strand_id
1 'polypeptide(L)'
;MNFKELYKIAEDAVASKSVPKPVTFEFLREHITQDKSLIEQLDVWRVVYQPPIEEARFTLFDERESLHDEPVYYAEVSFCASLESNPPHLLYALIKELMHVFDPMETWINTREKFIQFLKDLQNTPLEMANGSIEVEHKAKWMAILALCPQTLRTHIVTSVNKKGVLKEEIAQELGLPRLVIEIALDDYYEKALALLT
;
A
#
# COMPACT_ATOMS: atom_id res chain seq x y z
N MET A 1 -4.28 -10.39 -12.04
CA MET A 1 -3.51 -10.77 -10.83
C MET A 1 -4.28 -10.27 -9.64
N ASN A 2 -4.32 -11.01 -8.53
CA ASN A 2 -4.91 -10.54 -7.27
C ASN A 2 -3.82 -10.31 -6.20
N PHE A 3 -4.20 -9.71 -5.06
CA PHE A 3 -3.24 -9.41 -4.00
C PHE A 3 -2.57 -10.67 -3.43
N LYS A 4 -3.28 -11.81 -3.34
CA LYS A 4 -2.70 -13.09 -2.88
C LYS A 4 -1.51 -13.52 -3.72
N GLU A 5 -1.61 -13.38 -5.04
CA GLU A 5 -0.54 -13.70 -5.98
C GLU A 5 0.66 -12.76 -5.79
N LEU A 6 0.43 -11.45 -5.66
CA LEU A 6 1.48 -10.47 -5.37
C LEU A 6 2.17 -10.74 -4.02
N TYR A 7 1.40 -11.05 -2.99
CA TYR A 7 1.93 -11.41 -1.68
C TYR A 7 2.86 -12.62 -1.77
N LYS A 8 2.46 -13.65 -2.50
CA LYS A 8 3.29 -14.86 -2.68
C LYS A 8 4.61 -14.52 -3.38
N ILE A 9 4.58 -13.65 -4.40
CA ILE A 9 5.78 -13.16 -5.08
C ILE A 9 6.71 -12.43 -4.09
N ALA A 10 6.16 -11.56 -3.24
CA ALA A 10 6.92 -10.86 -2.21
C ALA A 10 7.53 -11.83 -1.17
N GLU A 11 6.75 -12.79 -0.66
CA GLU A 11 7.21 -13.80 0.29
C GLU A 11 8.32 -14.68 -0.30
N ASP A 12 8.14 -15.18 -1.53
CA ASP A 12 9.13 -16.01 -2.22
C ASP A 12 10.43 -15.23 -2.47
N ALA A 13 10.35 -13.95 -2.81
CA ALA A 13 11.51 -13.09 -3.02
C ALA A 13 12.28 -12.83 -1.71
N VAL A 14 11.57 -12.58 -0.61
CA VAL A 14 12.17 -12.41 0.72
C VAL A 14 12.76 -13.71 1.25
N ALA A 15 12.11 -14.85 1.01
CA ALA A 15 12.58 -16.18 1.42
C ALA A 15 13.83 -16.60 0.67
N SER A 16 13.86 -16.39 -0.65
CA SER A 16 15.01 -16.69 -1.51
C SER A 16 16.16 -15.68 -1.39
N LYS A 17 15.94 -14.53 -0.71
CA LYS A 17 16.87 -13.40 -0.63
C LYS A 17 17.25 -12.84 -2.01
N SER A 18 16.35 -12.98 -2.99
CA SER A 18 16.56 -12.46 -4.35
C SER A 18 16.43 -10.93 -4.43
N VAL A 19 15.83 -10.32 -3.41
CA VAL A 19 15.63 -8.86 -3.30
C VAL A 19 16.12 -8.34 -1.95
N PRO A 20 16.45 -7.03 -1.85
CA PRO A 20 16.65 -6.35 -0.58
C PRO A 20 15.43 -6.55 0.34
N LYS A 21 15.66 -6.55 1.65
CA LYS A 21 14.60 -6.57 2.66
C LYS A 21 14.48 -5.18 3.27
N PRO A 22 13.26 -4.61 3.34
CA PRO A 22 11.99 -5.08 2.82
C PRO A 22 11.93 -5.01 1.28
N VAL A 23 10.89 -5.61 0.70
CA VAL A 23 10.63 -5.47 -0.75
C VAL A 23 10.51 -4.00 -1.13
N THR A 24 11.00 -3.64 -2.32
CA THR A 24 11.01 -2.26 -2.80
C THR A 24 9.72 -1.93 -3.56
N PHE A 25 9.39 -0.65 -3.64
CA PHE A 25 8.26 -0.17 -4.45
C PHE A 25 8.40 -0.61 -5.91
N GLU A 26 9.58 -0.44 -6.51
CA GLU A 26 9.84 -0.80 -7.91
C GLU A 26 9.64 -2.30 -8.17
N PHE A 27 10.03 -3.17 -7.22
CA PHE A 27 9.81 -4.61 -7.33
C PHE A 27 8.30 -4.94 -7.41
N LEU A 28 7.48 -4.32 -6.56
CA LEU A 28 6.03 -4.55 -6.57
C LEU A 28 5.38 -3.93 -7.82
N ARG A 29 5.80 -2.71 -8.21
CA ARG A 29 5.32 -2.04 -9.41
C ARG A 29 5.52 -2.90 -10.64
N GLU A 30 6.73 -3.45 -10.83
CA GLU A 30 7.06 -4.26 -11.99
C GLU A 30 6.12 -5.47 -12.14
N HIS A 31 5.84 -6.18 -11.05
CA HIS A 31 4.95 -7.35 -11.08
C HIS A 31 3.48 -6.95 -11.27
N ILE A 32 3.05 -5.79 -10.78
CA ILE A 32 1.70 -5.28 -11.01
C ILE A 32 1.50 -4.89 -12.47
N THR A 33 2.44 -4.16 -13.07
CA THR A 33 2.33 -3.69 -14.46
C THR A 33 2.62 -4.79 -15.49
N GLN A 34 3.17 -5.93 -15.09
CA GLN A 34 3.24 -7.12 -15.94
C GLN A 34 1.85 -7.70 -16.24
N ASP A 35 0.90 -7.54 -15.32
CA ASP A 35 -0.48 -7.92 -15.53
C ASP A 35 -1.33 -6.73 -16.01
N LYS A 36 -1.40 -6.62 -17.33
CA LYS A 36 -2.17 -5.59 -18.04
C LYS A 36 -3.68 -5.62 -17.74
N SER A 37 -4.19 -6.69 -17.13
CA SER A 37 -5.59 -6.73 -16.68
C SER A 37 -5.84 -5.85 -15.46
N LEU A 38 -4.79 -5.47 -14.71
CA LEU A 38 -4.88 -4.55 -13.59
C LEU A 38 -4.66 -3.12 -14.08
N ILE A 39 -3.45 -2.86 -14.57
CA ILE A 39 -3.01 -1.57 -15.12
C ILE A 39 -1.98 -1.79 -16.22
N GLU A 40 -2.06 -0.98 -17.26
CA GLU A 40 -1.09 -0.97 -18.36
C GLU A 40 0.20 -0.23 -17.95
N GLN A 41 0.04 0.85 -17.18
CA GLN A 41 1.14 1.72 -16.75
C GLN A 41 0.88 2.29 -15.36
N LEU A 42 1.98 2.51 -14.61
CA LEU A 42 1.98 3.24 -13.36
C LEU A 42 3.02 4.37 -13.42
N ASP A 43 2.55 5.62 -13.39
CA ASP A 43 3.41 6.80 -13.29
C ASP A 43 3.50 7.28 -11.85
N VAL A 44 4.66 7.85 -11.49
CA VAL A 44 4.91 8.38 -10.14
C VAL A 44 5.26 9.86 -10.23
N TRP A 45 4.44 10.69 -9.59
CA TRP A 45 4.55 12.14 -9.68
C TRP A 45 4.95 12.76 -8.34
N ARG A 46 6.04 13.51 -8.36
CA ARG A 46 6.45 14.33 -7.22
C ARG A 46 5.71 15.67 -7.25
N VAL A 47 4.95 15.99 -6.19
CA VAL A 47 4.14 17.21 -6.12
C VAL A 47 4.57 18.08 -4.95
N VAL A 48 4.72 19.39 -5.19
CA VAL A 48 5.04 20.38 -4.15
C VAL A 48 3.75 21.06 -3.69
N TYR A 49 3.42 20.92 -2.40
CA TYR A 49 2.25 21.55 -1.78
C TYR A 49 2.67 22.69 -0.86
N GLN A 50 1.82 23.71 -0.76
CA GLN A 50 1.96 24.83 0.18
C GLN A 50 0.61 25.06 0.88
N PRO A 51 0.44 24.65 2.16
CA PRO A 51 1.42 23.99 3.04
C PRO A 51 1.71 22.52 2.65
N PRO A 52 2.83 21.92 3.12
CA PRO A 52 3.09 20.49 2.95
C PRO A 52 2.02 19.63 3.61
N ILE A 53 1.63 18.54 2.94
CA ILE A 53 0.58 17.62 3.41
C ILE A 53 1.13 16.26 3.85
N GLU A 54 2.39 15.93 3.53
CA GLU A 54 3.05 14.66 3.92
C GLU A 54 2.31 13.38 3.53
N GLU A 55 1.54 13.43 2.44
CA GLU A 55 0.73 12.32 1.94
C GLU A 55 1.10 11.92 0.51
N ALA A 56 0.68 10.72 0.13
CA ALA A 56 0.68 10.24 -1.25
C ALA A 56 -0.77 9.89 -1.65
N ARG A 57 -1.02 9.80 -2.96
CA ARG A 57 -2.35 9.55 -3.51
C ARG A 57 -2.28 8.75 -4.79
N PHE A 58 -3.01 7.65 -4.82
CA PHE A 58 -3.32 6.87 -6.00
C PHE A 58 -4.49 7.46 -6.81
N THR A 59 -4.37 7.45 -8.13
CA THR A 59 -5.44 7.80 -9.08
C THR A 59 -5.44 6.78 -10.21
N LEU A 60 -6.62 6.32 -10.64
CA LEU A 60 -6.77 5.45 -11.80
C LEU A 60 -7.64 6.11 -12.88
N PHE A 61 -7.18 5.97 -14.12
CA PHE A 61 -7.80 6.45 -15.34
C PHE A 61 -8.21 5.27 -16.21
N ASP A 62 -9.39 5.37 -16.83
CA ASP A 62 -9.87 4.47 -17.88
C ASP A 62 -9.65 5.18 -19.21
N GLU A 63 -8.60 4.79 -19.93
CA GLU A 63 -8.12 5.42 -21.17
C GLU A 63 -8.64 4.70 -22.42
N ARG A 64 -9.76 3.96 -22.33
CA ARG A 64 -10.39 3.37 -23.51
C ARG A 64 -10.85 4.46 -24.48
N GLU A 65 -10.55 4.27 -25.77
CA GLU A 65 -10.94 5.23 -26.82
C GLU A 65 -12.46 5.21 -27.08
N SER A 66 -13.08 4.04 -26.93
CA SER A 66 -14.52 3.84 -27.07
C SER A 66 -15.09 3.00 -25.93
N LEU A 67 -16.38 3.19 -25.64
CA LEU A 67 -17.13 2.39 -24.66
C LEU A 67 -17.25 0.90 -25.06
N HIS A 68 -16.96 0.57 -26.33
CA HIS A 68 -17.00 -0.79 -26.87
C HIS A 68 -15.64 -1.49 -26.84
N ASP A 69 -14.57 -0.77 -26.51
CA ASP A 69 -13.23 -1.34 -26.40
C ASP A 69 -13.05 -1.98 -25.02
N GLU A 70 -12.10 -2.91 -24.94
CA GLU A 70 -11.66 -3.44 -23.66
C GLU A 70 -11.06 -2.31 -22.80
N PRO A 71 -11.37 -2.23 -21.50
CA PRO A 71 -10.84 -1.18 -20.64
C PRO A 71 -9.31 -1.20 -20.60
N VAL A 72 -8.70 -0.02 -20.66
CA VAL A 72 -7.25 0.15 -20.49
C VAL A 72 -7.01 1.08 -19.32
N TYR A 73 -6.46 0.54 -18.24
CA TYR A 73 -6.29 1.29 -17.00
C TYR A 73 -4.88 1.84 -16.87
N TYR A 74 -4.79 3.15 -16.60
CA TYR A 74 -3.55 3.84 -16.28
C TYR A 74 -3.61 4.33 -14.84
N ALA A 75 -2.55 4.07 -14.08
CA ALA A 75 -2.46 4.51 -12.70
C ALA A 75 -1.41 5.61 -12.53
N GLU A 76 -1.68 6.49 -11.58
CA GLU A 76 -0.74 7.49 -11.09
C GLU A 76 -0.64 7.41 -9.56
N VAL A 77 0.57 7.45 -9.03
CA VAL A 77 0.83 7.72 -7.61
C VAL A 77 1.52 9.07 -7.51
N SER A 78 0.80 10.05 -6.98
CA SER A 78 1.37 11.35 -6.64
C SER A 78 1.82 11.37 -5.19
N PHE A 79 2.96 11.97 -4.86
CA PHE A 79 3.42 12.09 -3.48
C PHE A 79 3.92 13.51 -3.16
N CYS A 80 3.67 13.94 -1.92
CA CYS A 80 4.15 15.22 -1.40
C CYS A 80 5.67 15.20 -1.29
N ALA A 81 6.33 16.18 -1.92
CA ALA A 81 7.78 16.35 -1.91
C ALA A 81 8.41 16.33 -0.50
N SER A 82 7.70 16.75 0.54
CA SER A 82 8.23 16.73 1.91
C SER A 82 8.51 15.32 2.43
N LEU A 83 7.83 14.29 1.90
CA LEU A 83 8.08 12.88 2.25
C LEU A 83 9.51 12.42 1.92
N GLU A 84 10.19 13.08 0.98
CA GLU A 84 11.59 12.77 0.64
C GLU A 84 12.55 12.99 1.82
N SER A 85 12.17 13.86 2.77
CA SER A 85 12.94 14.06 4.01
C SER A 85 12.94 12.83 4.93
N ASN A 86 12.03 11.87 4.69
CA ASN A 86 11.86 10.65 5.47
C ASN A 86 11.66 9.44 4.54
N PRO A 87 12.74 8.90 3.94
CA PRO A 87 12.65 7.81 2.95
C PRO A 87 11.87 6.57 3.40
N PRO A 88 11.96 6.10 4.68
CA PRO A 88 11.11 5.02 5.17
C PRO A 88 9.61 5.32 5.05
N HIS A 89 9.20 6.55 5.37
CA HIS A 89 7.79 6.95 5.26
C HIS A 89 7.37 7.09 3.80
N LEU A 90 8.23 7.62 2.94
CA LEU A 90 7.97 7.66 1.50
C LEU A 90 7.76 6.25 0.92
N LEU A 91 8.63 5.29 1.26
CA LEU A 91 8.50 3.90 0.81
C LEU A 91 7.16 3.30 1.21
N TYR A 92 6.80 3.45 2.49
CA TYR A 92 5.52 2.96 3.00
C TYR A 92 4.34 3.65 2.31
N ALA A 93 4.38 4.97 2.15
CA ALA A 93 3.31 5.72 1.49
C ALA A 93 3.11 5.26 0.04
N LEU A 94 4.19 5.15 -0.75
CA LEU A 94 4.11 4.69 -2.13
C LEU A 94 3.57 3.26 -2.25
N ILE A 95 4.02 2.35 -1.38
CA ILE A 95 3.53 0.97 -1.39
C ILE A 95 2.07 0.91 -0.94
N LYS A 96 1.66 1.68 0.07
CA LYS A 96 0.25 1.78 0.48
C LYS A 96 -0.63 2.25 -0.67
N GLU A 97 -0.22 3.33 -1.34
CA GLU A 97 -0.96 3.84 -2.49
C GLU A 97 -1.03 2.84 -3.64
N LEU A 98 0.05 2.10 -3.89
CA LEU A 98 0.09 1.03 -4.89
C LEU A 98 -0.94 -0.07 -4.63
N MET A 99 -1.27 -0.36 -3.37
CA MET A 99 -2.24 -1.41 -3.04
C MET A 99 -3.67 -1.06 -3.46
N HIS A 100 -3.98 0.22 -3.70
CA HIS A 100 -5.30 0.64 -4.21
C HIS A 100 -5.57 0.12 -5.62
N VAL A 101 -4.57 -0.42 -6.34
CA VAL A 101 -4.81 -1.15 -7.59
C VAL A 101 -5.73 -2.37 -7.41
N PHE A 102 -5.82 -2.92 -6.20
CA PHE A 102 -6.67 -4.06 -5.86
C PHE A 102 -8.03 -3.67 -5.26
N ASP A 103 -8.31 -2.38 -5.19
CA ASP A 103 -9.61 -1.91 -4.71
C ASP A 103 -10.67 -2.12 -5.80
N PRO A 104 -11.93 -2.42 -5.41
CA PRO A 104 -13.02 -2.48 -6.37
C PRO A 104 -13.22 -1.11 -7.04
N MET A 105 -13.52 -1.09 -8.34
CA MET A 105 -13.68 0.17 -9.09
C MET A 105 -14.75 1.09 -8.49
N GLU A 106 -15.78 0.51 -7.86
CA GLU A 106 -16.88 1.24 -7.24
C GLU A 106 -16.45 2.08 -6.01
N THR A 107 -15.37 1.71 -5.32
CA THR A 107 -14.92 2.41 -4.10
C THR A 107 -14.03 3.62 -4.40
N TRP A 108 -13.57 3.78 -5.65
CA TRP A 108 -12.68 4.86 -6.02
C TRP A 108 -13.36 6.22 -6.04
N ILE A 109 -12.71 7.20 -5.43
CA ILE A 109 -13.18 8.58 -5.32
C ILE A 109 -12.73 9.37 -6.55
N ASN A 110 -13.28 9.01 -7.72
CA ASN A 110 -12.91 9.55 -9.01
C ASN A 110 -13.87 10.64 -9.53
N THR A 111 -14.90 10.99 -8.76
CA THR A 111 -15.81 12.10 -9.09
C THR A 111 -15.93 13.08 -7.93
N ARG A 112 -16.31 14.33 -8.25
CA ARG A 112 -16.54 15.38 -7.26
C ARG A 112 -17.61 14.97 -6.26
N GLU A 113 -18.65 14.29 -6.72
CA GLU A 113 -19.77 13.81 -5.91
C GLU A 113 -19.30 12.77 -4.89
N LYS A 114 -18.49 11.80 -5.33
CA LYS A 114 -17.89 10.80 -4.42
C LYS A 114 -16.96 11.45 -3.40
N PHE A 115 -16.20 12.46 -3.79
CA PHE A 115 -15.30 13.19 -2.89
C PHE A 115 -16.08 13.98 -1.82
N ILE A 116 -17.16 14.66 -2.21
CA ILE A 116 -18.03 15.37 -1.26
C ILE A 116 -18.69 14.37 -0.29
N GLN A 117 -19.12 13.20 -0.79
CA GLN A 117 -19.70 12.16 0.07
C GLN A 117 -18.66 11.62 1.07
N PHE A 118 -17.44 11.33 0.61
CA PHE A 118 -16.33 10.91 1.48
C PHE A 118 -16.04 11.93 2.59
N LEU A 119 -15.94 13.22 2.26
CA LEU A 119 -15.71 14.27 3.25
C LEU A 119 -16.86 14.40 4.26
N LYS A 120 -18.11 14.25 3.80
CA LYS A 120 -19.27 14.23 4.69
C LYS A 120 -19.21 13.05 5.65
N ASP A 121 -18.84 11.88 5.16
CA ASP A 121 -18.76 10.69 5.98
C ASP A 121 -17.62 10.80 7.01
N LEU A 122 -16.49 11.38 6.61
CA LEU A 122 -15.36 11.65 7.52
C LEU A 122 -15.73 12.65 8.63
N GLN A 123 -16.54 13.66 8.31
CA GLN A 123 -16.94 14.72 9.24
C GLN A 123 -18.11 14.33 10.15
N ASN A 124 -19.01 13.47 9.67
CA ASN A 124 -20.19 13.05 10.40
C ASN A 124 -19.88 11.80 11.24
N THR A 125 -19.21 11.99 12.37
CA THR A 125 -19.14 10.96 13.41
C THR A 125 -20.30 11.12 14.42
N PRO A 126 -20.92 10.01 14.88
CA PRO A 126 -20.60 8.63 14.54
C PRO A 126 -21.25 8.16 13.22
N LEU A 127 -20.49 7.42 12.42
CA LEU A 127 -21.04 6.61 11.33
C LEU A 127 -21.55 5.29 11.92
N GLU A 128 -22.78 4.89 11.59
CA GLU A 128 -23.35 3.60 12.04
C GLU A 128 -22.64 2.38 11.39
N MET A 129 -22.02 2.57 10.21
CA MET A 129 -21.15 1.62 9.53
C MET A 129 -20.02 2.37 8.82
N ALA A 130 -18.82 1.79 8.77
CA ALA A 130 -17.74 2.34 7.93
C ALA A 130 -18.23 2.36 6.46
N ASN A 131 -17.96 3.47 5.75
CA ASN A 131 -18.25 3.51 4.31
C ASN A 131 -17.18 2.71 3.55
N GLY A 132 -17.50 2.26 2.33
CA GLY A 132 -16.60 1.45 1.52
C GLY A 132 -15.22 2.10 1.29
N SER A 133 -15.14 3.43 1.29
CA SER A 133 -13.88 4.18 1.15
C SER A 133 -12.94 4.04 2.37
N ILE A 134 -13.46 4.02 3.59
CA ILE A 134 -12.66 3.77 4.80
C ILE A 134 -12.20 2.32 4.85
N GLU A 135 -13.05 1.39 4.44
CA GLU A 135 -12.71 -0.04 4.41
C GLU A 135 -11.56 -0.32 3.44
N VAL A 136 -11.57 0.27 2.24
CA VAL A 136 -10.48 0.09 1.29
C VAL A 136 -9.18 0.76 1.72
N GLU A 137 -9.24 1.90 2.41
CA GLU A 137 -8.05 2.53 2.99
C GLU A 137 -7.39 1.61 4.05
N HIS A 138 -8.20 1.02 4.93
CA HIS A 138 -7.70 0.04 5.90
C HIS A 138 -7.17 -1.23 5.22
N LYS A 139 -7.83 -1.68 4.15
CA LYS A 139 -7.40 -2.84 3.37
C LYS A 139 -6.05 -2.59 2.69
N ALA A 140 -5.90 -1.45 2.01
CA ALA A 140 -4.66 -1.04 1.35
C ALA A 140 -3.50 -0.91 2.35
N LYS A 141 -3.76 -0.33 3.54
CA LYS A 141 -2.82 -0.33 4.66
C LYS A 141 -2.34 -1.74 5.01
N TRP A 142 -3.25 -2.69 5.24
CA TRP A 142 -2.87 -4.05 5.60
C TRP A 142 -2.15 -4.79 4.46
N MET A 143 -2.60 -4.62 3.22
CA MET A 143 -1.90 -5.15 2.05
C MET A 143 -0.45 -4.66 1.98
N ALA A 144 -0.22 -3.36 2.25
CA ALA A 144 1.11 -2.78 2.26
C ALA A 144 2.00 -3.35 3.36
N ILE A 145 1.46 -3.54 4.57
CA ILE A 145 2.19 -4.17 5.68
C ILE A 145 2.54 -5.62 5.33
N LEU A 146 1.61 -6.38 4.76
CA LEU A 146 1.83 -7.77 4.35
C LEU A 146 2.88 -7.87 3.23
N ALA A 147 2.87 -6.95 2.27
CA ALA A 147 3.85 -6.90 1.19
C ALA A 147 5.24 -6.49 1.70
N LEU A 148 5.33 -5.48 2.56
CA LEU A 148 6.59 -4.98 3.15
C LEU A 148 7.21 -5.98 4.13
N CYS A 149 6.38 -6.61 4.93
CA CYS A 149 6.77 -7.54 5.99
C CYS A 149 6.09 -8.89 5.78
N PRO A 150 6.41 -9.65 4.71
CA PRO A 150 5.78 -10.94 4.48
C PRO A 150 6.26 -11.97 5.53
N GLN A 151 5.61 -13.13 5.62
CA GLN A 151 5.70 -14.01 6.81
C GLN A 151 7.14 -14.39 7.18
N THR A 152 8.02 -14.59 6.19
CA THR A 152 9.44 -14.86 6.42
C THR A 152 10.13 -13.69 7.13
N LEU A 153 9.89 -12.45 6.69
CA LEU A 153 10.46 -11.27 7.34
C LEU A 153 9.81 -11.02 8.71
N ARG A 154 8.48 -11.20 8.83
CA ARG A 154 7.79 -11.10 10.13
C ARG A 154 8.37 -12.07 11.15
N THR A 155 8.60 -13.32 10.78
CA THR A 155 9.20 -14.33 11.67
C THR A 155 10.58 -13.88 12.17
N HIS A 156 11.37 -13.25 11.30
CA HIS A 156 12.64 -12.66 11.69
C HIS A 156 12.46 -11.50 12.69
N ILE A 157 11.55 -10.57 12.42
CA ILE A 157 11.23 -9.43 13.31
C ILE A 157 10.79 -9.93 14.70
N VAL A 158 9.83 -10.84 14.76
CA VAL A 158 9.32 -11.45 16.01
C VAL A 158 10.47 -12.11 16.79
N THR A 159 11.34 -12.85 16.09
CA THR A 159 12.50 -13.51 16.72
C THR A 159 13.50 -12.50 17.27
N SER A 160 13.79 -11.42 16.53
CA SER A 160 14.72 -10.37 16.94
C SER A 160 14.23 -9.62 18.18
N VAL A 161 12.94 -9.25 18.23
CA VAL A 161 12.33 -8.61 19.41
C VAL A 161 12.35 -9.54 20.62
N ASN A 162 11.86 -10.77 20.46
CA ASN A 162 11.64 -11.68 21.60
C ASN A 162 12.94 -12.29 22.17
N LYS A 163 13.94 -12.58 21.33
CA LYS A 163 15.15 -13.30 21.78
C LYS A 163 16.35 -12.39 22.05
N LYS A 164 16.43 -11.23 21.39
CA LYS A 164 17.60 -10.34 21.47
C LYS A 164 17.32 -9.06 22.24
N GLY A 165 16.06 -8.79 22.63
CA GLY A 165 15.69 -7.55 23.31
C GLY A 165 15.95 -6.30 22.45
N VAL A 166 16.06 -6.47 21.13
CA VAL A 166 16.31 -5.39 20.18
C VAL A 166 15.10 -4.47 20.16
N LEU A 167 15.36 -3.17 20.23
CA LEU A 167 14.30 -2.16 20.23
C LEU A 167 13.62 -2.12 18.86
N LYS A 168 12.32 -1.81 18.83
CA LYS A 168 11.55 -1.77 17.58
C LYS A 168 12.13 -0.73 16.61
N GLU A 169 12.70 0.34 17.16
CA GLU A 169 13.42 1.41 16.47
C GLU A 169 14.66 0.90 15.74
N GLU A 170 15.42 0.00 16.36
CA GLU A 170 16.62 -0.58 15.76
C GLU A 170 16.26 -1.47 14.57
N ILE A 171 15.19 -2.27 14.70
CA ILE A 171 14.67 -3.08 13.59
C ILE A 171 14.11 -2.19 12.47
N ALA A 172 13.36 -1.14 12.82
CA ALA A 172 12.83 -0.19 11.86
C ALA A 172 13.96 0.49 11.07
N GLN A 173 15.04 0.86 11.75
CA GLN A 173 16.22 1.43 11.12
C GLN A 173 16.97 0.42 10.24
N GLU A 174 17.15 -0.81 10.71
CA GLU A 174 17.79 -1.90 9.95
C GLU A 174 17.05 -2.17 8.65
N LEU A 175 15.72 -2.20 8.71
CA LEU A 175 14.85 -2.46 7.56
C LEU A 175 14.52 -1.20 6.76
N GLY A 176 14.94 -0.01 7.17
CA GLY A 176 14.55 1.24 6.51
C GLY A 176 13.03 1.43 6.43
N LEU A 177 12.30 1.00 7.47
CA LEU A 177 10.83 1.08 7.57
C LEU A 177 10.41 2.05 8.67
N PRO A 178 9.20 2.65 8.58
CA PRO A 178 8.63 3.39 9.70
C PRO A 178 8.44 2.46 10.90
N ARG A 179 8.71 2.97 12.11
CA ARG A 179 8.47 2.22 13.36
C ARG A 179 7.03 1.68 13.43
N LEU A 180 6.06 2.47 12.99
CA LEU A 180 4.65 2.07 12.97
C LEU A 180 4.42 0.79 12.14
N VAL A 181 5.14 0.60 11.03
CA VAL A 181 5.05 -0.62 10.21
C VAL A 181 5.52 -1.84 11.00
N ILE A 182 6.62 -1.70 11.75
CA ILE A 182 7.14 -2.77 12.62
C ILE A 182 6.15 -3.09 13.74
N GLU A 183 5.55 -2.07 14.34
CA GLU A 183 4.54 -2.25 15.40
C GLU A 183 3.31 -3.01 14.89
N ILE A 184 2.80 -2.65 13.71
CA ILE A 184 1.65 -3.32 13.11
C ILE A 184 2.01 -4.74 12.66
N ALA A 185 3.22 -4.97 12.14
CA ALA A 185 3.67 -6.31 11.74
C ALA A 185 3.79 -7.27 12.95
N LEU A 186 4.06 -6.75 14.14
CA LEU A 186 4.11 -7.52 15.38
C LEU A 186 2.73 -7.76 16.01
N ASP A 187 1.69 -7.07 15.55
CA ASP A 187 0.34 -7.18 16.10
C ASP A 187 -0.27 -8.58 15.83
N ASP A 188 -1.10 -9.04 16.76
CA ASP A 188 -1.81 -10.32 16.64
C ASP A 188 -2.80 -10.33 15.47
N TYR A 189 -3.28 -9.16 15.05
CA TYR A 189 -4.15 -9.01 13.88
C TYR A 189 -3.44 -9.35 12.58
N TYR A 190 -2.10 -9.36 12.52
CA TYR A 190 -1.36 -9.69 11.31
C TYR A 190 -1.81 -11.03 10.71
N GLU A 191 -1.94 -12.08 11.52
CA GLU A 191 -2.35 -13.42 11.05
C GLU A 191 -3.79 -13.42 10.53
N LYS A 192 -4.66 -12.58 11.10
CA LYS A 192 -6.03 -12.40 10.61
C LYS A 192 -6.04 -11.67 9.27
N ALA A 193 -5.27 -10.60 9.16
CA ALA A 193 -5.13 -9.85 7.91
C ALA A 193 -4.57 -10.75 6.80
N LEU A 194 -3.57 -11.57 7.10
CA LEU A 194 -3.00 -12.55 6.18
C LEU A 194 -4.09 -13.51 5.68
N ALA A 195 -4.81 -14.17 6.59
CA ALA A 195 -5.86 -15.12 6.21
C ALA A 195 -7.03 -14.50 5.43
N LEU A 196 -7.32 -13.22 5.63
CA LEU A 196 -8.40 -12.50 4.93
C LEU A 196 -7.99 -12.00 3.55
N LEU A 197 -6.73 -11.61 3.37
CA LEU A 197 -6.26 -10.92 2.16
C LEU A 197 -5.45 -11.85 1.23
N THR A 198 -4.93 -12.97 1.74
CA THR A 198 -4.12 -13.94 1.01
C THR A 198 -4.70 -15.34 1.15
#